data_AF-A0A517PQQ8-F1
#
_entry.id   AF-A0A517PQQ8-F1
#
_cell.length_a   1.000
_cell.length_b   1.000
_cell.length_c   1.000
_cell.angle_alpha   90.00
_cell.angle_beta   90.00
_cell.angle_gamma   90.00
#
_symmetry.space_group_name_H-M   'P 1'
#
loop_
_entity.id
_entity.type
_entity.pdbx_description
1 polymer ?
#
loop_
_entity_poly.entity_id
_entity_poly.type
_entity_poly.pdbx_seq_one_letter_code
_entity_poly.pdbx_strand_id
1 'polypeptide(L)'
;MANWYVKRGSEIAGPLTQQRLKELATEGRIKDTDLIRKGEDGSFIEAHQIPGLLPDEDFETVSSSREPATKNNKSMLFIIAVLGGGGILVVLVLMALLLPAILSARDAARRSHSKNNLKMIAIGIHNYHDTHSVFPPGGTARTDGTPYHSWQTYILPFVDNAPLYNRVDFNEPWSAPQNQTLFQLQLPVYLNPQIKDKYTPAGLALSHYMANEKALNENSNLRIRNITDGTSNTILAFEAGDNFKAWGDPTNFGNPVDYIGSGAKSAFRGGSHVMLGDGAVRFVSENIDPGVLEALSTPAGGEIVGEF
;
A
#
# COMPACT_ATOMS: atom_id res chain seq x y z
N MET A 1 9.90 41.76 -5.31
CA MET A 1 8.87 42.81 -5.45
C MET A 1 7.56 42.30 -4.88
N ALA A 2 6.84 43.13 -4.15
CA ALA A 2 5.60 42.73 -3.46
C ALA A 2 4.44 42.62 -4.47
N ASN A 3 3.94 41.41 -4.72
CA ASN A 3 2.86 41.14 -5.69
C ASN A 3 1.56 40.65 -5.01
N TRP A 4 1.38 41.00 -3.73
CA TRP A 4 0.28 40.52 -2.91
C TRP A 4 -0.84 41.54 -2.79
N TYR A 5 -2.08 41.05 -2.89
CA TYR A 5 -3.27 41.87 -2.77
C TYR A 5 -4.30 41.17 -1.89
N VAL A 6 -5.16 41.95 -1.27
CA VAL A 6 -6.32 41.45 -0.50
C VAL A 6 -7.57 41.71 -1.33
N LYS A 7 -8.40 40.68 -1.52
CA LYS A 7 -9.67 40.76 -2.26
C LYS A 7 -10.84 40.55 -1.31
N ARG A 8 -11.79 41.48 -1.32
CA ARG A 8 -13.08 41.37 -0.62
C ARG A 8 -14.21 41.67 -1.59
N GLY A 9 -14.95 40.63 -1.97
CA GLY A 9 -15.94 40.76 -3.04
C GLY A 9 -15.29 41.17 -4.36
N SER A 10 -15.69 42.32 -4.90
CA SER A 10 -15.13 42.92 -6.13
C SER A 10 -13.95 43.87 -5.89
N GLU A 11 -13.65 44.22 -4.64
CA GLU A 11 -12.57 45.17 -4.31
C GLU A 11 -11.23 44.45 -4.12
N ILE A 12 -10.16 45.04 -4.67
CA ILE A 12 -8.79 44.55 -4.56
C ILE A 12 -7.90 45.67 -4.02
N ALA A 13 -7.18 45.40 -2.93
CA ALA A 13 -6.27 46.35 -2.29
C ALA A 13 -4.83 45.83 -2.27
N GLY A 14 -3.87 46.64 -2.74
CA GLY A 14 -2.44 46.33 -2.78
C GLY A 14 -1.67 47.15 -3.84
N PRO A 15 -0.41 46.82 -4.14
CA PRO A 15 0.35 45.69 -3.59
C PRO A 15 0.77 45.90 -2.12
N LEU A 16 0.73 44.82 -1.33
CA LEU A 16 1.12 44.79 0.08
C LEU A 16 2.44 44.07 0.28
N THR A 17 3.31 44.63 1.11
CA THR A 17 4.54 43.96 1.55
C THR A 17 4.20 42.77 2.46
N GLN A 18 5.11 41.79 2.56
CA GLN A 18 4.92 40.66 3.48
C GLN A 18 4.78 41.11 4.94
N GLN A 19 5.50 42.17 5.34
CA GLN A 19 5.37 42.74 6.68
C GLN A 19 3.96 43.27 6.94
N ARG A 20 3.38 44.01 5.97
CA ARG A 20 2.03 44.55 6.11
C ARG A 20 0.95 43.47 6.13
N LEU A 21 1.15 42.37 5.39
CA LEU A 21 0.26 41.21 5.45
C LEU A 21 0.29 40.56 6.82
N LYS A 22 1.48 40.37 7.40
CA LYS A 22 1.63 39.82 8.75
C LYS A 22 0.94 40.69 9.80
N GLU A 23 1.10 42.01 9.74
CA GLU A 23 0.39 42.95 10.63
C GLU A 23 -1.13 42.81 10.52
N LEU A 24 -1.68 42.83 9.30
CA LEU A 24 -3.12 42.73 9.07
C LEU A 24 -3.69 41.37 9.49
N ALA A 25 -2.92 40.29 9.33
CA ALA A 25 -3.29 38.96 9.79
C ALA A 25 -3.32 38.88 11.32
N THR A 26 -2.30 39.44 11.99
CA THR A 26 -2.24 39.54 13.46
C THR A 26 -3.38 40.39 14.04
N GLU A 27 -3.78 41.46 13.35
CA GLU A 27 -4.95 42.27 13.70
C GLU A 27 -6.30 41.54 13.44
N GLY A 28 -6.28 40.33 12.83
CA GLY A 28 -7.48 39.58 12.45
C GLY A 28 -8.29 40.22 11.33
N ARG A 29 -7.68 41.15 10.58
CA ARG A 29 -8.35 41.96 9.55
C ARG A 29 -8.37 41.29 8.19
N ILE A 30 -7.60 40.24 7.97
CA ILE A 30 -7.56 39.44 6.73
C ILE A 30 -7.54 37.95 7.07
N LYS A 31 -8.09 37.13 6.18
CA LYS A 31 -7.98 35.66 6.23
C LYS A 31 -7.24 35.15 5.00
N ASP A 32 -6.77 33.89 5.02
CA ASP A 32 -6.08 33.28 3.89
C ASP A 32 -6.92 33.26 2.61
N THR A 33 -8.25 33.12 2.75
CA THR A 33 -9.21 33.21 1.64
C THR A 33 -9.30 34.59 1.00
N ASP A 34 -8.85 35.64 1.70
CA ASP A 34 -8.88 37.01 1.20
C ASP A 34 -7.61 37.33 0.37
N LEU A 35 -6.62 36.43 0.33
CA LEU A 35 -5.32 36.69 -0.29
C LEU A 35 -5.26 36.25 -1.74
N ILE A 36 -4.82 37.16 -2.62
CA ILE A 36 -4.55 36.87 -4.04
C ILE A 36 -3.16 37.36 -4.44
N ARG A 37 -2.53 36.65 -5.39
CA ARG A 37 -1.25 37.04 -5.98
C ARG A 37 -1.44 37.36 -7.45
N LYS A 38 -0.84 38.46 -7.91
CA LYS A 38 -0.82 38.80 -9.34
C LYS A 38 0.29 38.03 -10.06
N GLY A 39 -0.08 37.23 -11.06
CA GLY A 39 0.82 36.50 -11.96
C GLY A 39 1.50 37.43 -12.97
N GLU A 40 2.50 36.91 -13.68
CA GLU A 40 3.24 37.67 -14.72
C GLU A 40 2.35 38.02 -15.93
N ASP A 41 1.32 37.22 -16.17
CA ASP A 41 0.27 37.45 -17.16
C ASP A 41 -0.78 38.49 -16.72
N GLY A 42 -0.65 39.02 -15.50
CA GLY A 42 -1.56 39.99 -14.90
C GLY A 42 -2.82 39.39 -14.27
N SER A 43 -3.00 38.07 -14.31
CA SER A 43 -4.12 37.37 -13.66
C SER A 43 -3.93 37.28 -12.15
N PHE A 44 -5.02 37.09 -11.40
CA PHE A 44 -4.98 36.92 -9.96
C PHE A 44 -5.26 35.46 -9.58
N ILE A 45 -4.38 34.87 -8.79
CA ILE A 45 -4.49 33.48 -8.29
C ILE A 45 -4.75 33.54 -6.78
N GLU A 46 -5.71 32.75 -6.30
CA GLU A 46 -6.04 32.69 -4.87
C GLU A 46 -4.95 31.96 -4.08
N ALA A 47 -4.60 32.50 -2.91
CA ALA A 47 -3.48 32.02 -2.09
C ALA A 47 -3.63 30.55 -1.68
N HIS A 48 -4.86 30.08 -1.42
CA HIS A 48 -5.13 28.71 -1.02
C HIS A 48 -4.83 27.67 -2.12
N GLN A 49 -4.69 28.11 -3.37
CA GLN A 49 -4.39 27.25 -4.53
C GLN A 49 -2.89 27.11 -4.79
N ILE A 50 -2.03 27.73 -3.97
CA ILE A 50 -0.57 27.68 -4.10
C ILE A 50 -0.03 26.77 -2.98
N PRO A 51 0.38 25.53 -3.28
CA PRO A 51 0.93 24.62 -2.27
C PRO A 51 2.27 25.13 -1.72
N GLY A 52 2.47 25.05 -0.39
CA GLY A 52 3.72 25.48 0.29
C GLY A 52 3.83 26.98 0.61
N LEU A 53 2.68 27.68 0.71
CA LEU A 53 2.64 29.14 0.84
C LEU A 53 2.79 29.67 2.27
N LEU A 54 2.59 28.84 3.29
CA LEU A 54 2.89 29.16 4.68
C LEU A 54 4.02 28.22 5.12
N PRO A 55 5.07 28.71 5.80
CA PRO A 55 6.05 27.82 6.40
C PRO A 55 5.30 26.87 7.33
N ASP A 56 5.47 25.58 7.10
CA ASP A 56 5.14 24.55 8.08
C ASP A 56 5.92 24.90 9.35
N GLU A 57 5.19 25.06 10.46
CA GLU A 57 5.65 25.49 11.80
C GLU A 57 5.73 27.03 12.00
N ASP A 58 4.91 27.52 12.96
CA ASP A 58 4.86 28.89 13.58
C ASP A 58 3.52 29.63 13.53
N PHE A 59 2.39 28.92 13.45
CA PHE A 59 1.12 29.41 14.02
C PHE A 59 0.84 28.71 15.36
N GLU A 60 1.82 28.73 16.26
CA GLU A 60 1.53 28.52 17.67
C GLU A 60 0.79 29.74 18.24
N THR A 61 -0.33 29.44 18.87
CA THR A 61 -1.22 30.34 19.58
C THR A 61 -0.46 31.16 20.64
N VAL A 62 -0.14 32.42 20.33
CA VAL A 62 0.24 33.40 21.35
C VAL A 62 -1.00 33.69 22.19
N SER A 63 -0.99 33.14 23.40
CA SER A 63 -1.85 33.49 24.52
C SER A 63 -1.91 35.01 24.72
N SER A 64 -3.02 35.63 24.30
CA SER A 64 -3.37 37.01 24.63
C SER A 64 -3.98 37.06 26.03
N SER A 65 -3.21 37.58 26.98
CA SER A 65 -3.73 38.16 28.22
C SER A 65 -4.67 39.34 27.89
N ARG A 66 -5.97 39.15 28.11
CA ARG A 66 -6.95 40.24 28.25
C ARG A 66 -7.93 39.92 29.37
N GLU A 67 -8.12 40.89 30.27
CA GLU A 67 -9.19 40.92 31.28
C GLU A 67 -10.58 40.68 30.68
N PRO A 68 -11.54 40.15 31.45
CA PRO A 68 -12.73 39.53 30.91
C PRO A 68 -13.77 40.57 30.49
N ALA A 69 -14.15 40.54 29.22
CA ALA A 69 -15.45 41.05 28.80
C ALA A 69 -16.53 40.03 29.23
N THR A 70 -17.49 40.48 30.03
CA THR A 70 -18.66 39.73 30.50
C THR A 70 -19.59 39.40 29.33
N LYS A 71 -19.16 38.45 28.48
CA LYS A 71 -20.01 37.83 27.47
C LYS A 71 -20.84 36.75 28.16
N ASN A 72 -22.14 36.74 27.91
CA ASN A 72 -23.11 35.84 28.53
C ASN A 72 -22.65 34.37 28.49
N ASN A 73 -22.03 33.95 29.60
CA ASN A 73 -21.68 32.58 29.97
C ASN A 73 -22.93 31.77 30.30
N LYS A 74 -23.94 31.78 29.43
CA LYS A 74 -25.07 30.86 29.54
C LYS A 74 -24.91 29.75 28.52
N SER A 75 -24.75 30.03 27.23
CA SER A 75 -24.60 28.95 26.22
C SER A 75 -23.30 28.14 26.33
N MET A 76 -22.13 28.78 26.55
CA MET A 76 -20.85 28.07 26.72
C MET A 76 -20.74 27.38 28.09
N LEU A 77 -21.30 27.99 29.13
CA LEU A 77 -21.39 27.40 30.46
C LEU A 77 -22.44 26.27 30.49
N PHE A 78 -23.48 26.31 29.66
CA PHE A 78 -24.43 25.21 29.48
C PHE A 78 -23.80 24.02 28.76
N ILE A 79 -22.91 24.18 27.78
CA ILE A 79 -22.22 23.03 27.18
C ILE A 79 -21.29 22.37 28.19
N ILE A 80 -20.56 23.14 29.01
CA ILE A 80 -19.71 22.63 30.09
C ILE A 80 -20.52 22.13 31.31
N ALA A 81 -21.71 22.67 31.57
CA ALA A 81 -22.59 22.26 32.68
C ALA A 81 -23.53 21.09 32.33
N VAL A 82 -24.00 20.98 31.07
CA VAL A 82 -24.76 19.83 30.54
C VAL A 82 -23.81 18.65 30.28
N LEU A 83 -22.54 18.93 29.97
CA LEU A 83 -21.43 17.96 29.99
C LEU A 83 -20.57 18.11 31.26
N GLY A 84 -21.16 18.46 32.41
CA GLY A 84 -20.43 18.37 33.69
C GLY A 84 -19.88 16.96 33.88
N GLY A 85 -18.84 16.79 34.70
CA GLY A 85 -17.99 15.59 34.86
C GLY A 85 -18.44 14.25 34.26
N GLY A 86 -19.68 13.81 34.50
CA GLY A 86 -20.27 12.61 33.88
C GLY A 86 -20.39 12.62 32.33
N GLY A 87 -20.72 13.72 31.67
CA GLY A 87 -20.91 13.76 30.21
C GLY A 87 -19.61 13.58 29.42
N ILE A 88 -18.54 14.25 29.86
CA ILE A 88 -17.18 14.06 29.30
C ILE A 88 -16.71 12.63 29.57
N LEU A 89 -16.97 12.09 30.77
CA LEU A 89 -16.62 10.70 31.10
C LEU A 89 -17.33 9.70 30.18
N VAL A 90 -18.61 9.91 29.86
CA VAL A 90 -19.34 9.04 28.92
C VAL A 90 -18.71 9.10 27.52
N VAL A 91 -18.39 10.28 26.99
CA VAL A 91 -17.75 10.40 25.68
C VAL A 91 -16.37 9.74 25.67
N LEU A 92 -15.56 9.92 26.71
CA LEU A 92 -14.23 9.30 26.83
C LEU A 92 -14.34 7.78 26.92
N VAL A 93 -15.30 7.25 27.69
CA VAL A 93 -15.58 5.81 27.76
C VAL A 93 -16.03 5.27 26.41
N LEU A 94 -16.94 5.97 25.71
CA LEU A 94 -17.37 5.59 24.37
C LEU A 94 -16.19 5.59 23.38
N MET A 95 -15.34 6.61 23.38
CA MET A 95 -14.13 6.64 22.54
C MET A 95 -13.17 5.50 22.89
N ALA A 96 -12.96 5.21 24.18
CA ALA A 96 -12.11 4.11 24.63
C ALA A 96 -12.64 2.73 24.19
N LEU A 97 -13.96 2.56 24.15
CA LEU A 97 -14.61 1.33 23.65
C LEU A 97 -14.61 1.24 22.12
N LEU A 98 -14.71 2.38 21.42
CA LEU A 98 -14.75 2.44 19.95
C LEU A 98 -13.37 2.30 19.30
N LEU A 99 -12.31 2.80 19.93
CA LEU A 99 -10.96 2.78 19.34
C LEU A 99 -10.46 1.36 19.00
N PRO A 100 -10.57 0.34 19.89
CA PRO A 100 -10.21 -1.04 19.56
C PRO A 100 -11.03 -1.60 18.40
N ALA A 101 -12.31 -1.27 18.33
CA ALA A 101 -13.21 -1.71 17.27
C ALA A 101 -12.81 -1.11 15.90
N ILE A 102 -12.48 0.19 15.87
CA ILE A 102 -12.02 0.88 14.65
C ILE A 102 -10.70 0.28 14.17
N LEU A 103 -9.76 0.01 15.09
CA LEU A 103 -8.47 -0.61 14.74
C LEU A 103 -8.66 -2.02 14.20
N SER A 104 -9.47 -2.85 14.87
CA SER A 104 -9.80 -4.21 14.43
C SER A 104 -10.47 -4.20 13.04
N ALA A 105 -11.41 -3.29 12.80
CA ALA A 105 -12.07 -3.15 11.51
C ALA A 105 -11.08 -2.75 10.41
N ARG A 106 -10.15 -1.84 10.71
CA ARG A 106 -9.10 -1.42 9.77
C ARG A 106 -8.13 -2.56 9.45
N ASP A 107 -7.76 -3.37 10.44
CA ASP A 107 -6.89 -4.53 10.26
C ASP A 107 -7.58 -5.61 9.42
N ALA A 108 -8.86 -5.86 9.67
CA ALA A 108 -9.68 -6.76 8.86
C ALA A 108 -9.81 -6.27 7.40
N ALA A 109 -9.97 -4.95 7.20
CA ALA A 109 -10.01 -4.35 5.86
C ALA A 109 -8.68 -4.53 5.12
N ARG A 110 -7.54 -4.29 5.78
CA ARG A 110 -6.21 -4.52 5.18
C ARG A 110 -5.98 -5.99 4.84
N ARG A 111 -6.43 -6.90 5.70
CA ARG A 111 -6.39 -8.34 5.46
C ARG A 111 -7.24 -8.72 4.24
N SER A 112 -8.45 -8.18 4.13
CA SER A 112 -9.30 -8.38 2.96
C SER A 112 -8.68 -7.82 1.68
N HIS A 113 -8.03 -6.67 1.74
CA HIS A 113 -7.35 -6.07 0.59
C HIS A 113 -6.17 -6.91 0.13
N SER A 114 -5.36 -7.44 1.06
CA SER A 114 -4.26 -8.35 0.73
C SER A 114 -4.75 -9.66 0.10
N LYS A 115 -5.83 -10.23 0.65
CA LYS A 115 -6.53 -11.37 0.04
C LYS A 115 -7.02 -11.08 -1.38
N ASN A 116 -7.56 -9.89 -1.62
CA ASN A 116 -8.02 -9.49 -2.95
C ASN A 116 -6.86 -9.28 -3.93
N ASN A 117 -5.71 -8.78 -3.49
CA ASN A 117 -4.51 -8.72 -4.31
C ASN A 117 -4.06 -10.11 -4.76
N LEU A 118 -4.01 -11.10 -3.86
CA LEU A 118 -3.75 -12.49 -4.25
C LEU A 118 -4.80 -13.06 -5.22
N LYS A 119 -6.08 -12.67 -5.08
CA LYS A 119 -7.11 -13.08 -6.06
C LYS A 119 -6.88 -12.47 -7.45
N MET A 120 -6.47 -11.21 -7.52
CA MET A 120 -6.10 -10.57 -8.79
C MET A 120 -4.88 -11.26 -9.41
N ILE A 121 -3.89 -11.61 -8.59
CA ILE A 121 -2.73 -12.40 -9.01
C ILE A 121 -3.16 -13.78 -9.53
N ALA A 122 -4.06 -14.47 -8.83
CA ALA A 122 -4.60 -15.77 -9.23
C ALA A 122 -5.25 -15.70 -10.61
N ILE A 123 -6.12 -14.70 -10.83
CA ILE A 123 -6.72 -14.44 -12.14
C ILE A 123 -5.63 -14.22 -13.19
N GLY A 124 -4.61 -13.42 -12.88
CA GLY A 124 -3.49 -13.16 -13.78
C GLY A 124 -2.72 -14.42 -14.18
N ILE A 125 -2.43 -15.29 -13.20
CA ILE A 125 -1.76 -16.57 -13.41
C ILE A 125 -2.61 -17.53 -14.25
N HIS A 126 -3.91 -17.62 -13.99
CA HIS A 126 -4.80 -18.47 -14.78
C HIS A 126 -4.98 -17.96 -16.21
N ASN A 127 -5.10 -16.65 -16.43
CA ASN A 127 -5.13 -16.08 -17.77
C ASN A 127 -3.82 -16.29 -18.54
N TYR A 128 -2.68 -16.24 -17.83
CA TYR A 128 -1.38 -16.62 -18.41
C TYR A 128 -1.41 -18.10 -18.84
N HIS A 129 -1.88 -18.99 -17.96
CA HIS A 129 -2.01 -20.41 -18.26
C HIS A 129 -2.94 -20.68 -19.45
N ASP A 130 -4.08 -20.00 -19.55
CA ASP A 130 -5.00 -20.17 -20.67
C ASP A 130 -4.36 -19.78 -22.01
N THR A 131 -3.48 -18.78 -21.99
CA THR A 131 -2.76 -18.30 -23.18
C THR A 131 -1.56 -19.20 -23.53
N HIS A 132 -0.83 -19.71 -22.54
CA HIS A 132 0.46 -20.40 -22.73
C HIS A 132 0.41 -21.91 -22.50
N SER A 133 -0.72 -22.45 -22.03
CA SER A 133 -0.94 -23.85 -21.61
C SER A 133 -0.01 -24.35 -20.50
N VAL A 134 0.64 -23.43 -19.78
CA VAL A 134 1.53 -23.66 -18.62
C VAL A 134 1.37 -22.49 -17.66
N PHE A 135 1.53 -22.73 -16.36
CA PHE A 135 1.69 -21.64 -15.39
C PHE A 135 2.98 -20.85 -15.68
N PRO A 136 3.07 -19.57 -15.28
CA PRO A 136 4.29 -18.80 -15.47
C PRO A 136 5.45 -19.45 -14.70
N PRO A 137 6.67 -19.44 -15.26
CA PRO A 137 7.86 -19.86 -14.51
C PRO A 137 8.08 -18.91 -13.33
N GLY A 138 8.60 -19.40 -12.20
CA GLY A 138 8.94 -18.57 -11.02
C GLY A 138 9.89 -17.42 -11.37
N GLY A 139 10.82 -17.72 -12.25
CA GLY A 139 11.56 -16.76 -13.03
C GLY A 139 12.25 -17.46 -14.18
N THR A 140 12.80 -16.70 -15.12
CA THR A 140 13.57 -17.29 -16.22
C THR A 140 15.04 -16.98 -16.07
N ALA A 141 15.88 -17.92 -16.47
CA ALA A 141 17.31 -17.74 -16.60
C ALA A 141 17.80 -18.40 -17.89
N ARG A 142 18.83 -17.82 -18.51
CA ARG A 142 19.48 -18.41 -19.68
C ARG A 142 20.36 -19.59 -19.26
N THR A 143 20.77 -20.43 -20.22
CA THR A 143 21.65 -21.59 -20.00
C THR A 143 23.00 -21.24 -19.34
N ASP A 144 23.44 -19.99 -19.42
CA ASP A 144 24.64 -19.48 -18.75
C ASP A 144 24.39 -18.99 -17.31
N GLY A 145 23.18 -19.17 -16.79
CA GLY A 145 22.76 -18.73 -15.46
C GLY A 145 22.36 -17.25 -15.38
N THR A 146 22.36 -16.52 -16.50
CA THR A 146 21.96 -15.11 -16.49
C THR A 146 20.49 -14.98 -16.13
N PRO A 147 20.12 -14.22 -15.07
CA PRO A 147 18.72 -14.04 -14.66
C PRO A 147 17.98 -13.10 -15.61
N TYR A 148 16.80 -13.53 -16.08
CA TYR A 148 15.89 -12.75 -16.92
C TYR A 148 14.74 -12.25 -16.08
N HIS A 149 13.51 -12.75 -16.21
CA HIS A 149 12.33 -12.07 -15.67
C HIS A 149 11.55 -12.92 -14.67
N SER A 150 10.96 -12.26 -13.69
CA SER A 150 10.07 -12.87 -12.68
C SER A 150 8.74 -13.34 -13.24
N TRP A 151 8.13 -14.32 -12.56
CA TRP A 151 6.74 -14.73 -12.78
C TRP A 151 5.77 -13.53 -12.78
N GLN A 152 6.04 -12.54 -11.93
CA GLN A 152 5.24 -11.31 -11.82
C GLN A 152 5.36 -10.41 -13.05
N THR A 153 6.52 -10.39 -13.71
CA THR A 153 6.71 -9.68 -14.98
C THR A 153 5.84 -10.32 -16.06
N TYR A 154 5.79 -11.65 -16.12
CA TYR A 154 5.04 -12.39 -17.14
C TYR A 154 3.51 -12.24 -17.03
N ILE A 155 2.98 -12.01 -15.83
CA ILE A 155 1.53 -11.84 -15.63
C ILE A 155 1.04 -10.40 -15.76
N LEU A 156 1.92 -9.41 -15.94
CA LEU A 156 1.53 -7.98 -16.05
C LEU A 156 0.37 -7.70 -17.01
N PRO A 157 0.29 -8.31 -18.22
CA PRO A 157 -0.82 -8.08 -19.13
C PRO A 157 -2.18 -8.48 -18.56
N PHE A 158 -2.18 -9.41 -17.61
CA PHE A 158 -3.37 -10.01 -17.02
C PHE A 158 -3.75 -9.42 -15.65
N VAL A 159 -2.97 -8.45 -15.16
CA VAL A 159 -3.23 -7.69 -13.92
C VAL A 159 -3.28 -6.18 -14.21
N ASP A 160 -3.89 -5.81 -15.35
CA ASP A 160 -4.10 -4.42 -15.80
C ASP A 160 -2.82 -3.59 -16.00
N ASN A 161 -1.69 -4.24 -16.33
CA ASN A 161 -0.40 -3.58 -16.54
C ASN A 161 0.24 -3.91 -17.91
N ALA A 162 -0.58 -4.17 -18.93
CA ALA A 162 -0.12 -4.41 -20.31
C ALA A 162 0.78 -3.29 -20.88
N PRO A 163 0.54 -1.98 -20.63
CA PRO A 163 1.44 -0.93 -21.10
C PRO A 163 2.84 -1.01 -20.48
N LEU A 164 2.97 -1.47 -19.24
CA LEU A 164 4.25 -1.69 -18.59
C LEU A 164 4.96 -2.92 -19.16
N TYR A 165 4.22 -4.01 -19.38
CA TYR A 165 4.76 -5.22 -20.02
C TYR A 165 5.40 -4.92 -21.37
N ASN A 166 4.73 -4.14 -22.22
CA ASN A 166 5.22 -3.79 -23.56
C ASN A 166 6.51 -2.94 -23.57
N ARG A 167 6.91 -2.40 -22.41
CA ARG A 167 8.15 -1.63 -22.26
C ARG A 167 9.32 -2.49 -21.80
N VAL A 168 9.06 -3.68 -21.25
CA VAL A 168 10.10 -4.61 -20.81
C VAL A 168 10.77 -5.21 -22.05
N ASP A 169 12.10 -5.14 -22.10
CA ASP A 169 12.87 -5.83 -23.12
C ASP A 169 13.16 -7.26 -22.66
N PHE A 170 12.39 -8.21 -23.20
CA PHE A 170 12.52 -9.63 -22.88
C PHE A 170 13.76 -10.31 -23.48
N ASN A 171 14.50 -9.63 -24.37
CA ASN A 171 15.76 -10.13 -24.90
C ASN A 171 16.95 -9.81 -23.99
N GLU A 172 16.72 -9.01 -22.95
CA GLU A 172 17.75 -8.51 -22.04
C GLU A 172 17.45 -8.97 -20.61
N PRO A 173 18.49 -9.15 -19.77
CA PRO A 173 18.33 -9.46 -18.35
C PRO A 173 17.44 -8.42 -17.65
N TRP A 174 16.76 -8.80 -16.56
CA TRP A 174 16.02 -7.81 -15.77
C TRP A 174 16.93 -6.72 -15.18
N SER A 175 18.20 -7.06 -14.94
CA SER A 175 19.22 -6.15 -14.41
C SER A 175 19.78 -5.19 -15.45
N ALA A 176 19.43 -5.35 -16.74
CA ALA A 176 19.86 -4.42 -17.79
C ALA A 176 19.36 -2.99 -17.47
N PRO A 177 20.16 -1.94 -17.70
CA PRO A 177 19.79 -0.57 -17.33
C PRO A 177 18.41 -0.12 -17.84
N GLN A 178 18.02 -0.50 -19.06
CA GLN A 178 16.69 -0.18 -19.58
C GLN A 178 15.56 -0.81 -18.77
N ASN A 179 15.70 -2.08 -18.39
CA ASN A 179 14.69 -2.84 -17.66
C ASN A 179 14.63 -2.42 -16.18
N GLN A 180 15.80 -2.20 -15.56
CA GLN A 180 15.93 -1.78 -14.16
C GLN A 180 15.05 -0.57 -13.80
N THR A 181 14.97 0.43 -14.69
CA THR A 181 14.13 1.62 -14.43
C THR A 181 12.64 1.31 -14.34
N LEU A 182 12.16 0.28 -15.04
CA LEU A 182 10.77 -0.15 -15.01
C LEU A 182 10.43 -0.80 -13.67
N PHE A 183 11.37 -1.55 -13.09
CA PHE A 183 11.20 -2.24 -11.81
C PHE A 183 11.23 -1.32 -10.58
N GLN A 184 11.41 0.00 -10.77
CA GLN A 184 11.22 1.02 -9.72
C GLN A 184 9.76 1.44 -9.56
N LEU A 185 8.89 1.07 -10.50
CA LEU A 185 7.47 1.41 -10.46
C LEU A 185 6.73 0.54 -9.46
N GLN A 186 6.01 1.17 -8.52
CA GLN A 186 5.16 0.46 -7.57
C GLN A 186 3.90 -0.06 -8.26
N LEU A 187 3.60 -1.33 -8.03
CA LEU A 187 2.38 -1.98 -8.49
C LEU A 187 1.50 -2.30 -7.28
N PRO A 188 0.36 -1.61 -7.06
CA PRO A 188 -0.47 -1.84 -5.87
C PRO A 188 -0.93 -3.28 -5.69
N VAL A 189 -1.10 -4.03 -6.79
CA VAL A 189 -1.43 -5.46 -6.77
C VAL A 189 -0.36 -6.31 -6.09
N TYR A 190 0.91 -5.88 -6.12
CA TYR A 190 2.04 -6.60 -5.49
C TYR A 190 2.36 -6.11 -4.08
N LEU A 191 1.67 -5.09 -3.58
CA LEU A 191 1.90 -4.54 -2.24
C LEU A 191 0.82 -4.97 -1.26
N ASN A 192 1.21 -5.68 -0.20
CA ASN A 192 0.37 -5.87 0.97
C ASN A 192 0.21 -4.54 1.75
N PRO A 193 -1.03 -4.07 2.05
CA PRO A 193 -1.29 -2.78 2.68
C PRO A 193 -0.88 -2.71 4.17
N GLN A 194 -0.54 -3.83 4.80
CA GLN A 194 -0.07 -3.90 6.18
C GLN A 194 1.45 -3.71 6.28
N ILE A 195 2.19 -3.94 5.19
CA ILE A 195 3.64 -3.80 5.13
C ILE A 195 4.00 -2.38 4.69
N LYS A 196 4.94 -1.75 5.41
CA LYS A 196 5.36 -0.35 5.17
C LYS A 196 6.46 -0.23 4.12
N ASP A 197 7.34 -1.23 4.06
CA ASP A 197 8.44 -1.26 3.10
C ASP A 197 7.86 -1.36 1.69
N LYS A 198 8.42 -0.62 0.75
CA LYS A 198 7.97 -0.62 -0.66
C LYS A 198 9.10 -0.68 -1.66
N TYR A 199 10.33 -0.50 -1.19
CA TYR A 199 11.52 -0.45 -2.01
C TYR A 199 12.65 -1.26 -1.39
N THR A 200 13.46 -1.88 -2.23
CA THR A 200 14.77 -2.39 -1.82
C THR A 200 15.72 -1.23 -1.48
N PRO A 201 16.85 -1.47 -0.80
CA PRO A 201 17.90 -0.46 -0.64
C PRO A 201 18.41 0.11 -1.97
N ALA A 202 18.30 -0.63 -3.06
CA ALA A 202 18.66 -0.19 -4.42
C ALA A 202 17.56 0.62 -5.13
N GLY A 203 16.43 0.91 -4.46
CA GLY A 203 15.33 1.71 -5.01
C GLY A 203 14.36 0.94 -5.92
N LEU A 204 14.44 -0.38 -5.97
CA LEU A 204 13.53 -1.22 -6.77
C LEU A 204 12.24 -1.49 -6.01
N ALA A 205 11.10 -1.41 -6.67
CA ALA A 205 9.80 -1.62 -6.05
C ALA A 205 9.61 -3.10 -5.65
N LEU A 206 9.18 -3.31 -4.41
CA LEU A 206 9.02 -4.64 -3.82
C LEU A 206 7.74 -5.33 -4.30
N SER A 207 7.76 -6.66 -4.18
CA SER A 207 6.56 -7.49 -4.03
C SER A 207 6.51 -8.03 -2.60
N HIS A 208 5.31 -8.04 -2.01
CA HIS A 208 5.00 -8.71 -0.75
C HIS A 208 4.39 -10.11 -0.94
N TYR A 209 4.39 -10.59 -2.18
CA TYR A 209 3.94 -11.92 -2.56
C TYR A 209 5.07 -12.65 -3.31
N MET A 210 5.20 -13.94 -3.01
CA MET A 210 6.22 -14.82 -3.57
C MET A 210 5.56 -16.04 -4.20
N ALA A 211 6.19 -16.60 -5.22
CA ALA A 211 5.78 -17.89 -5.79
C ALA A 211 6.31 -19.05 -4.93
N ASN A 212 5.59 -20.17 -4.93
CA ASN A 212 6.07 -21.42 -4.34
C ASN A 212 7.12 -22.05 -5.25
N GLU A 213 8.36 -22.18 -4.78
CA GLU A 213 9.47 -22.72 -5.58
C GLU A 213 9.25 -24.17 -6.04
N LYS A 214 8.52 -24.98 -5.26
CA LYS A 214 8.28 -26.38 -5.61
C LYS A 214 7.28 -26.54 -6.75
N ALA A 215 6.43 -25.53 -6.99
CA ALA A 215 5.48 -25.50 -8.10
C ALA A 215 5.98 -24.62 -9.25
N LEU A 216 6.40 -23.40 -8.94
CA LEU A 216 6.83 -22.36 -9.88
C LEU A 216 8.31 -22.05 -9.64
N ASN A 217 9.21 -22.99 -9.96
CA ASN A 217 10.66 -22.76 -9.94
C ASN A 217 11.16 -22.02 -11.20
N GLU A 218 12.47 -21.74 -11.19
CA GLU A 218 13.20 -21.23 -12.34
C GLU A 218 12.94 -22.08 -13.60
N ASN A 219 12.58 -21.42 -14.70
CA ASN A 219 12.29 -22.03 -16.00
C ASN A 219 11.21 -23.14 -15.97
N SER A 220 10.38 -23.17 -14.92
CA SER A 220 9.26 -24.11 -14.79
C SER A 220 8.31 -24.04 -16.00
N ASN A 221 7.75 -25.20 -16.35
CA ASN A 221 6.70 -25.36 -17.36
C ASN A 221 5.48 -26.09 -16.78
N LEU A 222 5.22 -25.90 -15.48
CA LEU A 222 4.16 -26.59 -14.75
C LEU A 222 2.81 -26.44 -15.48
N ARG A 223 2.16 -27.56 -15.76
CA ARG A 223 0.80 -27.59 -16.32
C ARG A 223 -0.18 -27.93 -15.22
N ILE A 224 -1.41 -27.46 -15.32
CA ILE A 224 -2.46 -27.78 -14.34
C ILE A 224 -2.65 -29.31 -14.16
N ARG A 225 -2.54 -30.08 -15.24
CA ARG A 225 -2.62 -31.56 -15.21
C ARG A 225 -1.46 -32.26 -14.49
N ASN A 226 -0.36 -31.54 -14.26
CA ASN A 226 0.80 -32.07 -13.54
C ASN A 226 0.66 -31.84 -12.02
N ILE A 227 -0.38 -31.13 -11.56
CA ILE A 227 -0.69 -30.96 -10.15
C ILE A 227 -1.54 -32.17 -9.71
N THR A 228 -0.87 -33.29 -9.42
CA THR A 228 -1.54 -34.57 -9.09
C THR A 228 -2.04 -34.64 -7.66
N ASP A 229 -1.53 -33.78 -6.76
CA ASP A 229 -1.98 -33.71 -5.36
C ASP A 229 -3.31 -32.94 -5.21
N GLY A 230 -3.79 -32.38 -6.32
CA GLY A 230 -5.02 -31.62 -6.42
C GLY A 230 -4.77 -30.12 -6.39
N THR A 231 -5.35 -29.40 -7.34
CA THR A 231 -5.20 -27.94 -7.47
C THR A 231 -5.65 -27.17 -6.23
N SER A 232 -6.64 -27.68 -5.49
CA SER A 232 -7.14 -27.10 -4.23
C SER A 232 -6.24 -27.40 -3.02
N ASN A 233 -5.20 -28.22 -3.18
CA ASN A 233 -4.26 -28.64 -2.14
C ASN A 233 -2.81 -28.26 -2.47
N THR A 234 -2.56 -27.48 -3.51
CA THR A 234 -1.20 -27.05 -3.88
C THR A 234 -1.12 -25.54 -3.86
N ILE A 235 -0.23 -24.99 -3.04
CA ILE A 235 0.09 -23.56 -2.99
C ILE A 235 0.87 -23.20 -4.25
N LEU A 236 0.46 -22.15 -4.97
CA LEU A 236 1.20 -21.58 -6.09
C LEU A 236 1.92 -20.28 -5.71
N ALA A 237 1.33 -19.48 -4.83
CA ALA A 237 1.92 -18.24 -4.33
C ALA A 237 1.43 -17.94 -2.91
N PHE A 238 2.16 -17.10 -2.18
CA PHE A 238 1.85 -16.78 -0.79
C PHE A 238 2.28 -15.36 -0.41
N GLU A 239 1.69 -14.86 0.67
CA GLU A 239 2.12 -13.63 1.34
C GLU A 239 3.42 -13.86 2.12
N ALA A 240 4.46 -13.08 1.82
CA ALA A 240 5.68 -13.04 2.62
C ALA A 240 5.55 -12.00 3.75
N GLY A 241 6.19 -12.25 4.89
CA GLY A 241 6.29 -11.29 5.99
C GLY A 241 7.64 -10.55 6.08
N ASP A 242 8.68 -11.06 5.41
CA ASP A 242 9.98 -10.42 5.25
C ASP A 242 10.71 -10.97 4.01
N ASN A 243 12.00 -10.65 3.87
CA ASN A 243 12.87 -11.06 2.76
C ASN A 243 12.28 -10.72 1.37
N PHE A 244 11.57 -9.59 1.30
CA PHE A 244 10.93 -9.12 0.09
C PHE A 244 11.93 -8.91 -1.04
N LYS A 245 11.52 -9.29 -2.24
CA LYS A 245 12.28 -9.08 -3.47
C LYS A 245 11.59 -8.05 -4.34
N ALA A 246 12.35 -7.44 -5.25
CA ALA A 246 11.75 -6.59 -6.27
C ALA A 246 10.78 -7.42 -7.12
N TRP A 247 9.67 -6.84 -7.58
CA TRP A 247 8.70 -7.61 -8.38
C TRP A 247 9.27 -8.09 -9.72
N GLY A 248 10.33 -7.45 -10.22
CA GLY A 248 11.07 -7.88 -11.41
C GLY A 248 12.11 -8.98 -11.16
N ASP A 249 12.44 -9.27 -9.91
CA ASP A 249 13.51 -10.20 -9.55
C ASP A 249 13.09 -11.65 -9.91
N PRO A 250 13.82 -12.34 -10.80
CA PRO A 250 13.49 -13.70 -11.23
C PRO A 250 13.67 -14.73 -10.12
N THR A 251 14.27 -14.36 -8.99
CA THR A 251 14.39 -15.22 -7.81
C THR A 251 13.25 -15.00 -6.81
N ASN A 252 12.16 -14.31 -7.19
CA ASN A 252 11.00 -14.05 -6.34
C ASN A 252 10.09 -15.27 -6.14
N PHE A 253 10.69 -16.35 -5.67
CA PHE A 253 10.06 -17.58 -5.23
C PHE A 253 10.78 -18.12 -3.99
N GLY A 254 10.12 -18.98 -3.23
CA GLY A 254 10.73 -19.64 -2.09
C GLY A 254 9.89 -20.83 -1.62
N ASN A 255 10.45 -21.62 -0.71
CA ASN A 255 9.74 -22.73 -0.10
C ASN A 255 8.71 -22.21 0.92
N PRO A 256 7.40 -22.48 0.78
CA PRO A 256 6.40 -21.98 1.73
C PRO A 256 6.68 -22.33 3.19
N VAL A 257 7.33 -23.47 3.47
CA VAL A 257 7.70 -23.88 4.84
C VAL A 257 8.70 -22.95 5.52
N ASP A 258 9.47 -22.16 4.76
CA ASP A 258 10.43 -21.20 5.32
C ASP A 258 9.78 -19.85 5.66
N TYR A 259 8.59 -19.58 5.12
CA TYR A 259 7.90 -18.28 5.20
C TYR A 259 6.56 -18.34 5.93
N ILE A 260 6.04 -19.53 6.21
CA ILE A 260 4.75 -19.75 6.85
C ILE A 260 4.92 -20.75 7.99
N GLY A 261 4.25 -20.50 9.11
CA GLY A 261 4.28 -21.38 10.28
C GLY A 261 5.02 -20.76 11.46
N SER A 262 5.38 -21.61 12.42
CA SER A 262 5.90 -21.16 13.72
C SER A 262 7.26 -20.48 13.56
N GLY A 263 7.35 -19.21 13.96
CA GLY A 263 8.59 -18.43 13.92
C GLY A 263 8.81 -17.64 12.63
N ALA A 264 8.02 -17.91 11.58
CA ALA A 264 8.03 -17.09 10.38
C ALA A 264 7.37 -15.73 10.64
N LYS A 265 7.88 -14.68 10.00
CA LYS A 265 7.23 -13.37 10.05
C LYS A 265 5.99 -13.38 9.16
N SER A 266 4.93 -12.75 9.63
CA SER A 266 3.74 -12.48 8.82
C SER A 266 3.29 -11.05 8.95
N ALA A 267 2.69 -10.53 7.88
CA ALA A 267 2.04 -9.22 7.89
C ALA A 267 0.84 -9.20 8.86
N PHE A 268 0.09 -10.31 8.93
CA PHE A 268 -1.13 -10.40 9.73
C PHE A 268 -0.90 -11.29 10.96
N ARG A 269 -1.58 -10.93 12.05
CA ARG A 269 -1.58 -11.77 13.25
C ARG A 269 -2.22 -13.13 12.94
N GLY A 270 -1.55 -14.21 13.34
CA GLY A 270 -2.07 -15.56 13.29
C GLY A 270 -1.77 -16.32 12.01
N GLY A 271 -1.06 -15.73 11.03
CA GLY A 271 -0.67 -16.42 9.79
C GLY A 271 -0.80 -15.57 8.53
N SER A 272 -0.73 -16.22 7.38
CA SER A 272 -0.59 -15.59 6.06
C SER A 272 -1.61 -16.13 5.06
N HIS A 273 -1.98 -15.34 4.05
CA HIS A 273 -2.74 -15.88 2.94
C HIS A 273 -1.86 -16.64 1.95
N VAL A 274 -2.43 -17.71 1.41
CA VAL A 274 -1.87 -18.52 0.33
C VAL A 274 -2.87 -18.58 -0.82
N MET A 275 -2.36 -18.63 -2.03
CA MET A 275 -3.10 -18.85 -3.26
C MET A 275 -2.85 -20.28 -3.72
N LEU A 276 -3.93 -21.02 -3.94
CA LEU A 276 -3.92 -22.41 -4.37
C LEU A 276 -3.95 -22.52 -5.91
N GLY A 277 -3.66 -23.71 -6.43
CA GLY A 277 -3.63 -24.01 -7.86
C GLY A 277 -4.97 -23.95 -8.58
N ASP A 278 -6.08 -23.90 -7.85
CA ASP A 278 -7.43 -23.64 -8.37
C ASP A 278 -7.82 -22.15 -8.33
N GLY A 279 -6.90 -21.29 -7.88
CA GLY A 279 -7.10 -19.85 -7.73
C GLY A 279 -7.78 -19.44 -6.42
N ALA A 280 -8.12 -20.39 -5.53
CA ALA A 280 -8.66 -20.07 -4.21
C ALA A 280 -7.59 -19.41 -3.34
N VAL A 281 -8.00 -18.43 -2.53
CA VAL A 281 -7.13 -17.79 -1.53
C VAL A 281 -7.60 -18.14 -0.13
N ARG A 282 -6.77 -18.86 0.60
CA ARG A 282 -7.01 -19.32 1.99
C ARG A 282 -6.06 -18.62 2.94
N PHE A 283 -6.45 -18.53 4.20
CA PHE A 283 -5.57 -18.06 5.26
C PHE A 283 -5.03 -19.26 6.02
N VAL A 284 -3.71 -19.40 6.06
CA VAL A 284 -3.02 -20.50 6.73
C VAL A 284 -2.52 -20.00 8.08
N SER A 285 -2.80 -20.77 9.13
CA SER A 285 -2.39 -20.47 10.50
C SER A 285 -0.87 -20.50 10.67
N GLU A 286 -0.32 -19.60 11.47
CA GLU A 286 1.08 -19.68 11.94
C GLU A 286 1.37 -20.93 12.78
N ASN A 287 0.31 -21.61 13.26
CA ASN A 287 0.41 -22.86 14.02
C ASN A 287 0.10 -24.10 13.15
N ILE A 288 0.12 -23.98 11.82
CA ILE A 288 -0.07 -25.13 10.92
C ILE A 288 0.97 -26.21 11.20
N ASP A 289 0.56 -27.48 11.10
CA ASP A 289 1.50 -28.60 11.16
C ASP A 289 2.50 -28.51 10.00
N PRO A 290 3.82 -28.56 10.26
CA PRO A 290 4.83 -28.44 9.21
C PRO A 290 4.72 -29.51 8.12
N GLY A 291 4.27 -30.73 8.45
CA GLY A 291 4.05 -31.80 7.47
C GLY A 291 2.87 -31.52 6.56
N VAL A 292 1.80 -30.90 7.08
CA VAL A 292 0.67 -30.42 6.25
C VAL A 292 1.12 -29.29 5.34
N LEU A 293 1.90 -28.33 5.84
CA LEU A 293 2.40 -27.24 5.02
C LEU A 293 3.36 -27.72 3.92
N GLU A 294 4.19 -28.71 4.23
CA GLU A 294 5.08 -29.37 3.27
C GLU A 294 4.27 -30.05 2.15
N ALA A 295 3.23 -30.81 2.51
CA ALA A 295 2.32 -31.44 1.58
C ALA A 295 1.54 -30.42 0.72
N LEU A 296 1.19 -29.26 1.27
CA LEU A 296 0.59 -28.17 0.51
C LEU A 296 1.56 -27.50 -0.46
N SER A 297 2.86 -27.66 -0.26
CA SER A 297 3.90 -27.03 -1.06
C SER A 297 4.26 -27.88 -2.28
N THR A 298 3.94 -29.17 -2.31
CA THR A 298 4.24 -30.06 -3.43
C THR A 298 3.09 -30.07 -4.46
N PRO A 299 3.39 -30.05 -5.77
CA PRO A 299 2.36 -30.24 -6.79
C PRO A 299 2.10 -31.74 -7.10
N ALA A 300 3.05 -32.62 -6.80
CA ALA A 300 3.00 -34.04 -7.15
C ALA A 300 3.81 -34.94 -6.18
N GLY A 301 3.75 -34.69 -4.88
CA GLY A 301 4.39 -35.51 -3.84
C GLY A 301 3.54 -36.71 -3.39
N GLY A 302 2.24 -36.73 -3.68
CA GLY A 302 1.33 -37.83 -3.36
C GLY A 302 0.86 -37.85 -1.90
N GLU A 303 1.06 -36.76 -1.17
CA GLU A 303 0.66 -36.63 0.23
C GLU A 303 -0.86 -36.47 0.40
N ILE A 304 -1.41 -37.01 1.48
CA ILE A 304 -2.82 -36.81 1.83
C ILE A 304 -2.92 -35.56 2.72
N VAL A 305 -3.57 -34.52 2.21
CA VAL A 305 -3.80 -33.27 2.94
C VAL A 305 -5.17 -33.31 3.62
N GLY A 306 -5.21 -33.06 4.94
CA GLY A 306 -6.44 -32.89 5.72
C GLY A 306 -7.03 -31.48 5.61
N GLU A 307 -7.99 -31.12 6.48
CA GLU A 307 -8.42 -29.71 6.57
C GLU A 307 -7.33 -28.83 7.23
N PHE A 308 -7.14 -27.62 6.70
CA PHE A 308 -6.11 -26.65 7.12
C PHE A 308 -6.60 -25.20 7.04
#